data_AF-A0A842I591-F1
#
_entry.id   AF-A0A842I591-F1
#
_cell.length_a   1.000
_cell.length_b   1.000
_cell.length_c   1.000
_cell.angle_alpha   90.00
_cell.angle_beta   90.00
_cell.angle_gamma   90.00
#
_symmetry.space_group_name_H-M   'P 1'
#
loop_
_entity.id
_entity.type
_entity.pdbx_description
1 polymer ?
#
loop_
_entity_poly.entity_id
_entity_poly.type
_entity_poly.pdbx_seq_one_letter_code
_entity_poly.pdbx_strand_id
1 'polypeptide(L)'
;MAEARAQTMGTAEVMALIRANAGKGFSGAARGPVDGSFRAVRMEALARIEPAVVEEDAPIEAEIVAEPEIVPPSPEEILAEARAAAFAEGHAAGLTKGLNEGRAQGLAEAEAGVVAARDAFVALVARLGVTGAEGGAELSAALTAAVRDMASARAGQVIDALPAPFVRRIEALADRVAQGVRAVTVALHPDDLAAITPYLPGSELNGATVAADARLHRGDVVVRAEGIVLSDLIGGAA
;
A
#
# COMPACT_ATOMS: atom_id res chain seq x y z
N MET A 1 0.66 -5.37 -32.84
CA MET A 1 -0.40 -5.35 -31.82
C MET A 1 -1.20 -6.63 -31.98
N ALA A 2 -0.89 -7.68 -31.21
CA ALA A 2 -1.68 -8.90 -31.14
C ALA A 2 -1.61 -9.41 -29.70
N GLU A 3 -2.57 -8.98 -28.88
CA GLU A 3 -2.77 -9.47 -27.52
C GLU A 3 -3.16 -10.95 -27.57
N ALA A 4 -2.27 -11.81 -27.10
CA ALA A 4 -2.58 -13.19 -26.76
C ALA A 4 -3.40 -13.18 -25.46
N ARG A 5 -4.73 -13.06 -25.58
CA ARG A 5 -5.65 -13.28 -24.47
C ARG A 5 -5.49 -14.73 -24.00
N ALA A 6 -5.02 -14.92 -22.77
CA ALA A 6 -5.07 -16.19 -22.09
C ALA A 6 -6.55 -16.61 -21.94
N GLN A 7 -7.02 -17.51 -22.80
CA GLN A 7 -8.32 -18.14 -22.65
C GLN A 7 -8.27 -19.03 -21.41
N THR A 8 -8.91 -18.59 -20.34
CA THR A 8 -9.23 -19.42 -19.18
C THR A 8 -10.26 -20.46 -19.61
N MET A 9 -9.81 -21.71 -19.79
CA MET A 9 -10.70 -22.84 -20.10
C MET A 9 -11.80 -22.98 -19.05
N GLY A 10 -13.04 -23.14 -19.51
CA GLY A 10 -14.18 -23.34 -18.64
C GLY A 10 -14.17 -24.71 -17.98
N THR A 11 -14.84 -24.86 -16.83
CA THR A 11 -14.93 -26.12 -16.08
C THR A 11 -15.44 -27.29 -16.94
N ALA A 12 -16.34 -27.03 -17.88
CA ALA A 12 -16.86 -28.04 -18.82
C ALA A 12 -15.78 -28.56 -19.79
N GLU A 13 -14.88 -27.69 -20.25
CA GLU A 13 -13.78 -28.04 -21.15
C GLU A 13 -12.69 -28.83 -20.41
N VAL A 14 -12.43 -28.48 -19.15
CA VAL A 14 -11.53 -29.26 -18.27
C VAL A 14 -12.06 -30.69 -18.07
N MET A 15 -13.37 -30.83 -17.83
CA MET A 15 -13.99 -32.16 -17.67
C MET A 15 -14.01 -32.97 -18.98
N ALA A 16 -14.07 -32.30 -20.13
CA ALA A 16 -13.92 -32.95 -21.43
C ALA A 16 -12.49 -33.45 -21.65
N LEU A 17 -11.48 -32.64 -21.30
CA LEU A 17 -10.07 -33.01 -21.42
C LEU A 17 -9.68 -34.18 -20.51
N ILE A 18 -10.20 -34.22 -19.28
CA ILE A 18 -9.97 -35.32 -18.33
C ILE A 18 -10.56 -36.64 -18.88
N ARG A 19 -11.77 -36.61 -19.44
CA ARG A 19 -12.36 -37.79 -20.09
C ARG A 19 -11.57 -38.24 -21.32
N ALA A 20 -11.04 -37.30 -22.10
CA ALA A 20 -10.22 -37.62 -23.28
C ALA A 20 -8.86 -38.25 -22.93
N ASN A 21 -8.32 -37.96 -21.74
CA ASN A 21 -7.02 -38.45 -21.29
C ASN A 21 -7.08 -39.56 -20.23
N ALA A 22 -8.28 -40.01 -19.83
CA ALA A 22 -8.48 -41.04 -18.80
C ALA A 22 -7.82 -42.40 -19.10
N GLY A 23 -7.37 -42.65 -20.34
CA GLY A 23 -6.63 -43.84 -20.74
C GLY A 23 -5.12 -43.69 -20.90
N LYS A 24 -4.56 -42.49 -20.72
CA LYS A 24 -3.10 -42.25 -20.80
C LYS A 24 -2.55 -42.25 -19.37
N GLY A 25 -2.06 -43.40 -18.93
CA GLY A 25 -1.35 -43.51 -17.65
C GLY A 25 -0.19 -42.50 -17.56
N PHE A 26 0.11 -42.05 -16.35
CA PHE A 26 1.25 -41.19 -16.04
C PHE A 26 2.56 -41.92 -16.36
N SER A 27 3.00 -41.93 -17.62
CA SER A 27 4.35 -42.33 -18.00
C SER A 27 5.29 -41.13 -17.88
N GLY A 28 5.37 -40.57 -16.68
CA GLY A 28 6.40 -39.61 -16.32
C GLY A 28 7.45 -40.35 -15.50
N ALA A 29 8.66 -40.52 -16.03
CA ALA A 29 9.78 -40.96 -15.23
C ALA A 29 9.94 -40.01 -14.03
N ALA A 30 9.91 -40.56 -12.82
CA ALA A 30 10.11 -39.80 -11.59
C ALA A 30 11.44 -39.02 -11.69
N ARG A 31 11.37 -37.70 -11.78
CA ARG A 31 12.52 -36.81 -11.63
C ARG A 31 12.53 -36.31 -10.20
N GLY A 32 13.29 -37.01 -9.36
CA GLY A 32 13.66 -36.62 -8.00
C GLY A 32 14.79 -37.55 -7.52
N PRO A 33 15.73 -37.08 -6.68
CA PRO A 33 16.82 -37.92 -6.21
C PRO A 33 16.25 -39.02 -5.31
N VAL A 34 16.39 -40.28 -5.73
CA VAL A 34 16.20 -41.42 -4.85
C VAL A 34 17.45 -41.50 -3.97
N ASP A 35 17.29 -41.25 -2.68
CA ASP A 35 18.38 -41.45 -1.73
C ASP A 35 18.59 -42.96 -1.59
N GLY A 36 19.60 -43.46 -2.29
CA GLY A 36 19.82 -44.87 -2.49
C GLY A 36 20.29 -45.54 -1.20
N SER A 37 19.44 -46.36 -0.60
CA SER A 37 19.91 -47.52 0.18
C SER A 37 18.87 -48.64 0.24
N PHE A 38 18.64 -49.32 -0.88
CA PHE A 38 18.13 -50.69 -0.81
C PHE A 38 19.25 -51.58 -0.27
N ARG A 39 19.17 -51.97 1.00
CA ARG A 39 20.07 -52.96 1.60
C ARG A 39 19.54 -54.36 1.34
N ALA A 40 20.32 -55.18 0.65
CA ALA A 40 20.05 -56.60 0.54
C ALA A 40 20.16 -57.26 1.92
N VAL A 41 19.04 -57.73 2.47
CA VAL A 41 19.02 -58.61 3.64
C VAL A 41 19.40 -60.00 3.18
N ARG A 42 20.42 -60.62 3.79
CA ARG A 42 20.78 -62.01 3.46
C ARG A 42 19.74 -62.96 4.05
N MET A 43 19.40 -63.99 3.28
CA MET A 43 18.37 -64.97 3.64
C MET A 43 18.67 -65.72 4.94
N GLU A 44 19.92 -65.75 5.40
CA GLU A 44 20.30 -66.32 6.70
C GLU A 44 19.76 -65.54 7.91
N ALA A 45 19.33 -64.28 7.73
CA ALA A 45 18.75 -63.45 8.79
C ALA A 45 17.23 -63.65 8.97
N LEU A 46 16.59 -64.49 8.13
CA LEU A 46 15.20 -64.90 8.31
C LEU A 46 15.19 -66.09 9.27
N ALA A 47 14.92 -65.82 10.55
CA ALA A 47 14.71 -66.88 11.52
C ALA A 47 13.51 -67.76 11.07
N ARG A 48 13.76 -69.05 10.88
CA ARG A 48 12.72 -70.06 10.67
C ARG A 48 11.98 -70.22 11.98
N ILE A 49 10.69 -69.86 11.99
CA ILE A 49 9.81 -70.11 13.13
C ILE A 49 9.66 -71.63 13.26
N GLU A 50 10.17 -72.20 14.36
CA GLU A 50 9.86 -73.59 14.74
C GLU A 50 8.42 -73.64 15.28
N PRO A 51 7.61 -74.64 14.90
CA PRO A 51 6.29 -74.79 15.49
C PRO A 51 6.46 -75.20 16.95
N ALA A 52 6.15 -74.28 17.87
CA ALA A 52 6.08 -74.59 19.28
C ALA A 52 4.99 -75.65 19.50
N VAL A 53 5.37 -76.74 20.16
CA VAL A 53 4.47 -77.76 20.68
C VAL A 53 3.54 -77.08 21.67
N VAL A 54 2.23 -77.18 21.44
CA VAL A 54 1.21 -76.66 22.35
C VAL A 54 1.05 -77.66 23.50
N GLU A 55 1.56 -77.34 24.68
CA GLU A 55 1.09 -77.98 25.92
C GLU A 55 -0.26 -77.35 26.31
N GLU A 56 -1.32 -78.16 26.28
CA GLU A 56 -2.62 -77.85 26.88
C GLU A 56 -2.49 -77.85 28.41
N ASP A 57 -2.45 -76.66 29.01
CA ASP A 57 -3.27 -76.23 30.16
C ASP A 57 -2.59 -75.06 30.89
N ALA A 58 -2.90 -73.85 30.44
CA ALA A 58 -2.86 -72.66 31.28
C ALA A 58 -4.01 -71.74 30.83
N PRO A 59 -4.83 -71.20 31.75
CA PRO A 59 -5.93 -70.34 31.37
C PRO A 59 -5.37 -69.05 30.77
N ILE A 60 -5.68 -68.81 29.49
CA ILE A 60 -5.41 -67.55 28.80
C ILE A 60 -6.47 -66.56 29.30
N GLU A 61 -6.07 -65.63 30.17
CA GLU A 61 -6.85 -64.42 30.40
C GLU A 61 -6.81 -63.59 29.12
N ALA A 62 -7.89 -63.60 28.36
CA ALA A 62 -8.04 -62.75 27.19
C ALA A 62 -8.15 -61.29 27.67
N GLU A 63 -7.05 -60.56 27.63
CA GLU A 63 -7.06 -59.12 27.76
C GLU A 63 -7.80 -58.56 26.54
N ILE A 64 -9.04 -58.11 26.77
CA ILE A 64 -9.87 -57.47 25.76
C ILE A 64 -9.19 -56.15 25.42
N VAL A 65 -8.44 -56.09 24.32
CA VAL A 65 -7.96 -54.82 23.78
C VAL A 65 -9.19 -54.09 23.27
N ALA A 66 -9.66 -53.11 24.05
CA ALA A 66 -10.78 -52.26 23.68
C ALA A 66 -10.45 -51.56 22.34
N GLU A 67 -11.32 -51.76 21.35
CA GLU A 67 -11.32 -50.99 20.12
C GLU A 67 -11.53 -49.51 20.48
N PRO A 68 -10.71 -48.56 19.98
CA PRO A 68 -10.83 -47.16 20.40
C PRO A 68 -12.23 -46.63 20.06
N GLU A 69 -13.00 -46.31 21.10
CA GLU A 69 -14.31 -45.67 20.96
C GLU A 69 -14.13 -44.30 20.29
N ILE A 70 -14.69 -44.13 19.09
CA ILE A 70 -14.77 -42.84 18.42
C ILE A 70 -15.87 -42.04 19.11
N VAL A 71 -15.50 -41.26 20.13
CA VAL A 71 -16.44 -40.36 20.83
C VAL A 71 -16.78 -39.19 19.90
N PRO A 72 -18.07 -38.96 19.55
CA PRO A 72 -18.44 -37.80 18.74
C PRO A 72 -18.16 -36.50 19.51
N PRO A 73 -17.70 -35.43 18.83
CA PRO A 73 -17.37 -34.18 19.48
C PRO A 73 -18.59 -33.55 20.16
N SER A 74 -18.36 -32.90 21.29
CA SER A 74 -19.42 -32.22 22.04
C SER A 74 -19.94 -30.98 21.28
N PRO A 75 -21.19 -30.56 21.53
CA PRO A 75 -21.75 -29.34 20.91
C PRO A 75 -20.93 -28.07 21.17
N GLU A 76 -20.22 -27.99 22.31
CA GLU A 76 -19.37 -26.85 22.66
C GLU A 76 -18.10 -26.80 21.80
N GLU A 77 -17.48 -27.95 21.55
CA GLU A 77 -16.29 -28.07 20.69
C GLU A 77 -16.62 -27.72 19.22
N ILE A 78 -17.78 -28.17 18.73
CA ILE A 78 -18.26 -27.83 17.38
C ILE A 78 -18.46 -26.31 17.25
N LEU A 79 -19.01 -25.67 18.28
CA LEU A 79 -19.25 -24.23 18.28
C LEU A 79 -17.95 -23.42 18.41
N ALA A 80 -16.99 -23.89 19.22
CA ALA A 80 -15.67 -23.28 19.33
C ALA A 80 -14.91 -23.36 17.99
N GLU A 81 -14.92 -24.52 17.34
CA GLU A 81 -14.32 -24.74 16.02
C GLU A 81 -14.98 -23.84 14.96
N ALA A 82 -16.32 -23.76 14.96
CA ALA A 82 -17.05 -22.89 14.03
C ALA A 82 -16.69 -21.40 14.22
N ARG A 83 -16.50 -20.96 15.47
CA ARG A 83 -16.06 -19.58 15.76
C ARG A 83 -14.61 -19.34 15.32
N ALA A 84 -13.71 -20.28 15.58
CA ALA A 84 -12.32 -20.18 15.16
C ALA A 84 -12.20 -20.14 13.63
N ALA A 85 -12.94 -21.00 12.94
CA ALA A 85 -13.02 -21.01 11.48
C ALA A 85 -13.59 -19.69 10.93
N ALA A 86 -14.70 -19.20 11.48
CA ALA A 86 -15.30 -17.94 11.06
C ALA A 86 -14.38 -16.73 11.31
N PHE A 87 -13.64 -16.73 12.42
CA PHE A 87 -12.66 -15.68 12.72
C PHE A 87 -11.48 -15.73 11.74
N ALA A 88 -10.93 -16.92 11.47
CA ALA A 88 -9.85 -17.10 10.52
C ALA A 88 -10.26 -16.68 9.10
N GLU A 89 -11.46 -17.07 8.67
CA GLU A 89 -12.02 -16.67 7.38
C GLU A 89 -12.25 -15.15 7.31
N GLY A 90 -12.85 -14.56 8.35
CA GLY A 90 -13.07 -13.12 8.43
C GLY A 90 -11.77 -12.33 8.43
N HIS A 91 -10.74 -12.82 9.11
CA HIS A 91 -9.41 -12.22 9.12
C HIS A 91 -8.73 -12.31 7.74
N ALA A 92 -8.78 -13.48 7.08
CA ALA A 92 -8.22 -13.67 5.75
C ALA A 92 -8.95 -12.81 4.68
N ALA A 93 -10.28 -12.76 4.75
CA ALA A 93 -11.11 -11.94 3.87
C ALA A 93 -10.84 -10.45 4.13
N GLY A 94 -10.74 -10.03 5.38
CA GLY A 94 -10.42 -8.66 5.79
C GLY A 94 -9.05 -8.22 5.29
N LEU A 95 -8.02 -9.06 5.45
CA LEU A 95 -6.68 -8.80 4.94
C LEU A 95 -6.67 -8.65 3.41
N THR A 96 -7.33 -9.57 2.71
CA THR A 96 -7.41 -9.54 1.24
C THR A 96 -8.13 -8.30 0.75
N LYS A 97 -9.27 -7.97 1.37
CA LYS A 97 -10.04 -6.78 1.07
C LYS A 97 -9.23 -5.50 1.31
N GLY A 98 -8.59 -5.38 2.48
CA GLY A 98 -7.77 -4.22 2.81
C GLY A 98 -6.57 -4.03 1.87
N LEU A 99 -5.92 -5.11 1.44
CA LEU A 99 -4.84 -5.03 0.45
C LEU A 99 -5.34 -4.58 -0.93
N ASN A 100 -6.50 -5.06 -1.35
CA ASN A 100 -7.09 -4.67 -2.63
C ASN A 100 -7.57 -3.22 -2.62
N GLU A 101 -8.26 -2.81 -1.56
CA GLU A 101 -8.74 -1.43 -1.38
C GLU A 101 -7.56 -0.47 -1.25
N GLY A 102 -6.54 -0.79 -0.45
CA GLY A 102 -5.34 0.03 -0.31
C GLY A 102 -4.55 0.14 -1.63
N ARG A 103 -4.44 -0.94 -2.40
CA ARG A 103 -3.82 -0.89 -3.74
C ARG A 103 -4.64 -0.02 -4.69
N ALA A 104 -5.96 -0.17 -4.72
CA ALA A 104 -6.83 0.60 -5.60
C ALA A 104 -6.78 2.09 -5.26
N GLN A 105 -6.83 2.43 -3.96
CA GLN A 105 -6.72 3.80 -3.49
C GLN A 105 -5.34 4.39 -3.84
N GLY A 106 -4.25 3.67 -3.59
CA GLY A 106 -2.91 4.14 -3.93
C GLY A 106 -2.70 4.37 -5.43
N LEU A 107 -3.30 3.53 -6.28
CA LEU A 107 -3.28 3.73 -7.74
C LEU A 107 -4.09 4.96 -8.15
N ALA A 108 -5.28 5.15 -7.58
CA ALA A 108 -6.13 6.31 -7.88
C ALA A 108 -5.47 7.62 -7.46
N GLU A 109 -4.84 7.66 -6.28
CA GLU A 109 -4.08 8.82 -5.79
C GLU A 109 -2.86 9.12 -6.67
N ALA A 110 -2.12 8.08 -7.09
CA ALA A 110 -0.99 8.23 -8.00
C ALA A 110 -1.43 8.75 -9.39
N GLU A 111 -2.51 8.21 -9.93
CA GLU A 111 -3.05 8.62 -11.23
C GLU A 111 -3.54 10.07 -11.21
N ALA A 112 -4.29 10.46 -10.16
CA ALA A 112 -4.73 11.84 -9.96
C ALA A 112 -3.54 12.80 -9.88
N GLY A 113 -2.47 12.42 -9.17
CA GLY A 113 -1.24 13.21 -9.08
C GLY A 113 -0.52 13.39 -10.42
N VAL A 114 -0.53 12.38 -11.29
CA VAL A 114 0.08 12.40 -12.63
C VAL A 114 -0.74 13.24 -13.61
N VAL A 115 -2.06 13.08 -13.64
CA VAL A 115 -2.97 13.87 -14.49
C VAL A 115 -2.84 15.36 -14.15
N ALA A 116 -2.87 15.69 -12.85
CA ALA A 116 -2.67 17.05 -12.38
C ALA A 116 -1.30 17.64 -12.79
N ALA A 117 -0.22 16.85 -12.75
CA ALA A 117 1.11 17.25 -13.25
C ALA A 117 1.07 17.61 -14.73
N ARG A 118 0.48 16.69 -15.49
CA ARG A 118 0.43 16.75 -16.94
C ARG A 118 -0.35 17.97 -17.37
N ASP A 119 -1.52 18.20 -16.79
CA ASP A 119 -2.39 19.30 -17.20
C ASP A 119 -1.76 20.66 -16.86
N ALA A 120 -1.09 20.78 -15.70
CA ALA A 120 -0.29 21.95 -15.37
C ALA A 120 0.85 22.18 -16.37
N PHE A 121 1.57 21.12 -16.75
CA PHE A 121 2.64 21.19 -17.75
C PHE A 121 2.13 21.57 -19.15
N VAL A 122 1.01 20.99 -19.58
CA VAL A 122 0.39 21.29 -20.89
C VAL A 122 -0.07 22.75 -20.95
N ALA A 123 -0.75 23.25 -19.91
CA ALA A 123 -1.17 24.65 -19.84
C ALA A 123 0.02 25.63 -19.93
N LEU A 124 1.13 25.24 -19.32
CA LEU A 124 2.36 26.01 -19.29
C LEU A 124 3.12 26.01 -20.62
N VAL A 125 3.25 24.85 -21.27
CA VAL A 125 3.83 24.76 -22.62
C VAL A 125 2.99 25.56 -23.63
N ALA A 126 1.66 25.53 -23.50
CA ALA A 126 0.78 26.35 -24.32
C ALA A 126 1.07 27.85 -24.15
N ARG A 127 1.27 28.33 -22.90
CA ARG A 127 1.65 29.73 -22.63
C ARG A 127 3.01 30.09 -23.22
N LEU A 128 4.00 29.21 -23.08
CA LEU A 128 5.34 29.40 -23.66
C LEU A 128 5.29 29.48 -25.20
N GLY A 129 4.49 28.64 -25.84
CA GLY A 129 4.30 28.64 -27.29
C GLY A 129 3.67 29.94 -27.82
N VAL A 130 2.82 30.60 -27.02
CA VAL A 130 2.20 31.90 -27.37
C VAL A 130 3.20 33.06 -27.24
N THR A 131 4.21 32.96 -26.37
CA THR A 131 5.14 34.07 -26.13
C THR A 131 6.12 34.38 -27.27
N GLY A 132 6.19 33.57 -28.33
CA GLY A 132 6.95 33.90 -29.56
C GLY A 132 8.36 34.45 -29.30
N ALA A 133 9.05 33.93 -28.28
CA ALA A 133 10.27 34.54 -27.75
C ALA A 133 11.38 34.56 -28.81
N GLU A 134 11.62 35.71 -29.43
CA GLU A 134 12.62 35.89 -30.49
C GLU A 134 14.07 36.01 -29.92
N GLY A 135 14.27 35.76 -28.63
CA GLY A 135 15.59 35.79 -27.99
C GLY A 135 15.74 34.87 -26.77
N GLY A 136 16.96 34.40 -26.52
CA GLY A 136 17.27 33.45 -25.43
C GLY A 136 17.00 33.98 -24.00
N ALA A 137 17.07 35.30 -23.80
CA ALA A 137 16.76 35.92 -22.51
C ALA A 137 15.25 35.90 -22.20
N GLU A 138 14.42 36.18 -23.20
CA GLU A 138 12.96 36.15 -23.07
C GLU A 138 12.45 34.72 -22.90
N LEU A 139 13.04 33.76 -23.63
CA LEU A 139 12.76 32.34 -23.43
C LEU A 139 13.15 31.88 -22.02
N SER A 140 14.32 32.28 -21.52
CA SER A 140 14.77 31.96 -20.16
C SER A 140 13.84 32.52 -19.09
N ALA A 141 13.40 33.77 -19.25
CA ALA A 141 12.42 34.40 -18.37
C ALA A 141 11.06 33.68 -18.41
N ALA A 142 10.60 33.32 -19.61
CA ALA A 142 9.36 32.59 -19.81
C ALA A 142 9.43 31.19 -19.15
N LEU A 143 10.54 30.46 -19.34
CA LEU A 143 10.79 29.17 -18.69
C LEU A 143 10.86 29.28 -17.16
N THR A 144 11.49 30.33 -16.63
CA THR A 144 11.57 30.56 -15.18
C THR A 144 10.18 30.83 -14.60
N ALA A 145 9.38 31.68 -15.27
CA ALA A 145 8.00 31.95 -14.87
C ALA A 145 7.14 30.68 -14.90
N ALA A 146 7.29 29.89 -15.97
CA ALA A 146 6.66 28.60 -16.10
C ALA A 146 7.01 27.66 -14.91
N VAL A 147 8.28 27.45 -14.61
CA VAL A 147 8.68 26.57 -13.50
C VAL A 147 8.12 27.05 -12.17
N ARG A 148 8.08 28.36 -11.93
CA ARG A 148 7.42 28.96 -10.76
C ARG A 148 5.92 28.65 -10.71
N ASP A 149 5.21 28.80 -11.81
CA ASP A 149 3.77 28.50 -11.89
C ASP A 149 3.49 27.02 -11.59
N MET A 150 4.31 26.11 -12.14
CA MET A 150 4.20 24.68 -11.89
C MET A 150 4.49 24.33 -10.43
N ALA A 151 5.55 24.90 -9.85
CA ALA A 151 5.89 24.69 -8.45
C ALA A 151 4.79 25.21 -7.50
N SER A 152 4.19 26.37 -7.82
CA SER A 152 3.11 26.96 -7.03
C SER A 152 1.83 26.11 -7.10
N ALA A 153 1.46 25.65 -8.30
CA ALA A 153 0.33 24.74 -8.47
C ALA A 153 0.52 23.44 -7.68
N ARG A 154 1.74 22.90 -7.68
CA ARG A 154 2.09 21.70 -6.90
C ARG A 154 2.07 21.95 -5.39
N ALA A 155 2.63 23.07 -4.94
CA ALA A 155 2.59 23.44 -3.52
C ALA A 155 1.14 23.54 -3.05
N GLY A 156 0.28 24.22 -3.80
CA GLY A 156 -1.15 24.33 -3.51
C GLY A 156 -1.85 22.97 -3.37
N GLN A 157 -1.63 22.06 -4.33
CA GLN A 157 -2.21 20.71 -4.27
C GLN A 157 -1.78 19.94 -3.02
N VAL A 158 -0.51 20.04 -2.64
CA VAL A 158 0.01 19.40 -1.43
C VAL A 158 -0.57 20.04 -0.17
N ILE A 159 -0.75 21.36 -0.15
CA ILE A 159 -1.39 22.09 0.95
C ILE A 159 -2.84 21.63 1.11
N ASP A 160 -3.58 21.51 0.02
CA ASP A 160 -4.97 21.04 0.03
C ASP A 160 -5.09 19.61 0.56
N ALA A 161 -4.18 18.72 0.12
CA ALA A 161 -4.17 17.32 0.51
C ALA A 161 -3.67 17.12 1.96
N LEU A 162 -2.69 17.93 2.38
CA LEU A 162 -2.01 17.78 3.65
C LEU A 162 -1.65 19.17 4.25
N PRO A 163 -2.62 19.84 4.90
CA PRO A 163 -2.43 21.21 5.40
C PRO A 163 -1.59 21.30 6.69
N ALA A 164 -1.59 20.29 7.55
CA ALA A 164 -0.92 20.34 8.85
C ALA A 164 0.61 20.60 8.80
N PRO A 165 1.39 19.98 7.90
CA PRO A 165 2.81 20.32 7.71
C PRO A 165 3.05 21.75 7.24
N PHE A 166 2.11 22.34 6.49
CA PHE A 166 2.23 23.72 6.03
C PHE A 166 2.06 24.71 7.20
N VAL A 167 1.09 24.46 8.09
CA VAL A 167 0.94 25.22 9.35
C VAL A 167 2.24 25.20 10.17
N ARG A 168 2.83 24.03 10.39
CA ARG A 168 4.11 23.91 11.13
C ARG A 168 5.26 24.69 10.51
N ARG A 169 5.29 24.78 9.17
CA ARG A 169 6.28 25.58 8.46
C ARG A 169 6.06 27.07 8.73
N ILE A 170 4.81 27.54 8.67
CA ILE A 170 4.46 28.93 8.95
C ILE A 170 4.81 29.29 10.40
N GLU A 171 4.54 28.41 11.37
CA GLU A 171 4.95 28.57 12.77
C GLU A 171 6.46 28.76 12.89
N ALA A 172 7.25 27.86 12.28
CA ALA A 172 8.71 27.98 12.31
C ALA A 172 9.23 29.28 11.65
N LEU A 173 8.55 29.77 10.60
CA LEU A 173 8.87 31.06 9.98
C LEU A 173 8.48 32.23 10.90
N ALA A 174 7.32 32.15 11.55
CA ALA A 174 6.84 33.13 12.51
C ALA A 174 7.77 33.23 13.72
N ASP A 175 8.17 32.11 14.31
CA ASP A 175 9.07 32.05 15.47
C ASP A 175 10.43 32.72 15.20
N ARG A 176 10.98 32.50 13.99
CA ARG A 176 12.25 33.11 13.55
C ARG A 176 12.17 34.64 13.49
N VAL A 177 10.99 35.16 13.13
CA VAL A 177 10.75 36.61 12.99
C VAL A 177 10.30 37.23 14.31
N ALA A 178 9.58 36.47 15.14
CA ALA A 178 8.98 36.97 16.36
C ALA A 178 10.03 37.48 17.35
N GLN A 179 11.16 36.79 17.59
CA GLN A 179 12.24 37.24 18.51
C GLN A 179 11.78 37.90 19.84
N GLY A 180 10.61 37.52 20.39
CA GLY A 180 10.02 38.12 21.61
C GLY A 180 8.95 39.21 21.40
N VAL A 181 8.62 39.53 20.15
CA VAL A 181 7.59 40.49 19.72
C VAL A 181 6.22 39.82 19.63
N ARG A 182 5.18 40.47 20.15
CA ARG A 182 3.82 39.90 20.24
C ARG A 182 2.93 40.16 19.02
N ALA A 183 3.37 40.97 18.06
CA ALA A 183 2.57 41.36 16.89
C ALA A 183 3.18 40.81 15.59
N VAL A 184 2.88 39.56 15.27
CA VAL A 184 3.26 38.91 14.00
C VAL A 184 2.06 38.93 13.05
N THR A 185 2.28 39.36 11.81
CA THR A 185 1.30 39.25 10.72
C THR A 185 1.80 38.25 9.68
N VAL A 186 0.94 37.31 9.28
CA VAL A 186 1.23 36.32 8.24
C VAL A 186 0.29 36.58 7.07
N ALA A 187 0.85 36.76 5.87
CA ALA A 187 0.10 36.86 4.63
C ALA A 187 0.30 35.60 3.78
N LEU A 188 -0.81 35.07 3.26
CA LEU A 188 -0.87 33.83 2.47
C LEU A 188 -1.79 34.03 1.26
N HIS A 189 -1.69 33.17 0.25
CA HIS A 189 -2.72 33.09 -0.79
C HIS A 189 -4.09 32.73 -0.18
N PRO A 190 -5.23 33.28 -0.67
CA PRO A 190 -6.56 33.01 -0.13
C PRO A 190 -6.92 31.52 -0.05
N ASP A 191 -6.58 30.73 -1.08
CA ASP A 191 -6.88 29.30 -1.09
C ASP A 191 -6.08 28.54 -0.03
N ASP A 192 -4.82 28.92 0.19
CA ASP A 192 -3.99 28.27 1.21
C ASP A 192 -4.46 28.65 2.61
N LEU A 193 -4.87 29.91 2.81
CA LEU A 193 -5.51 30.34 4.04
C LEU A 193 -6.79 29.53 4.31
N ALA A 194 -7.63 29.34 3.30
CA ALA A 194 -8.84 28.53 3.42
C ALA A 194 -8.52 27.07 3.81
N ALA A 195 -7.49 26.48 3.20
CA ALA A 195 -7.05 25.11 3.49
C ALA A 195 -6.52 24.95 4.93
N ILE A 196 -5.78 25.93 5.45
CA ILE A 196 -5.22 25.85 6.81
C ILE A 196 -6.16 26.37 7.90
N THR A 197 -7.19 27.15 7.57
CA THR A 197 -8.12 27.75 8.55
C THR A 197 -8.65 26.74 9.59
N PRO A 198 -9.06 25.51 9.21
CA PRO A 198 -9.52 24.51 10.18
C PRO A 198 -8.44 24.06 11.19
N TYR A 199 -7.16 24.29 10.89
CA TYR A 199 -6.00 23.88 11.67
C TYR A 199 -5.36 25.03 12.45
N LEU A 200 -5.84 26.27 12.26
CA LEU A 200 -5.36 27.43 13.03
C LEU A 200 -5.73 27.33 14.52
N PRO A 201 -6.93 26.88 14.93
CA PRO A 201 -7.27 26.76 16.35
C PRO A 201 -6.34 25.77 17.06
N GLY A 202 -5.54 26.26 18.01
CA GLY A 202 -4.61 25.46 18.80
C GLY A 202 -3.18 25.42 18.22
N SER A 203 -2.95 26.11 17.11
CA SER A 203 -1.62 26.39 16.57
C SER A 203 -0.92 27.51 17.36
N GLU A 204 0.40 27.59 17.23
CA GLU A 204 1.21 28.69 17.80
C GLU A 204 0.90 30.04 17.09
N LEU A 205 0.18 30.00 15.96
CA LEU A 205 -0.29 31.17 15.21
C LEU A 205 -1.56 31.80 15.79
N ASN A 206 -2.17 31.24 16.84
CA ASN A 206 -3.39 31.78 17.46
C ASN A 206 -3.29 33.26 17.91
N GLY A 207 -2.07 33.76 18.17
CA GLY A 207 -1.81 35.16 18.50
C GLY A 207 -1.39 36.04 17.31
N ALA A 208 -1.16 35.45 16.14
CA ALA A 208 -0.75 36.15 14.93
C ALA A 208 -1.97 36.62 14.12
N THR A 209 -1.83 37.74 13.42
CA THR A 209 -2.84 38.18 12.45
C THR A 209 -2.57 37.49 11.12
N VAL A 210 -3.39 36.51 10.75
CA VAL A 210 -3.29 35.82 9.47
C VAL A 210 -4.25 36.46 8.47
N ALA A 211 -3.74 36.86 7.30
CA ALA A 211 -4.50 37.56 6.27
C ALA A 211 -4.27 36.94 4.88
N ALA A 212 -5.29 37.05 4.02
CA ALA A 212 -5.17 36.67 2.62
C ALA A 212 -4.55 37.81 1.80
N ASP A 213 -3.65 37.47 0.87
CA ASP A 213 -3.09 38.36 -0.14
C ASP A 213 -3.10 37.65 -1.50
N ALA A 214 -3.99 38.09 -2.40
CA ALA A 214 -4.16 37.48 -3.72
C ALA A 214 -2.99 37.72 -4.68
N ARG A 215 -1.98 38.53 -4.28
CA ARG A 215 -0.77 38.76 -5.07
C ARG A 215 0.29 37.69 -4.83
N LEU A 216 0.17 36.91 -3.76
CA LEU A 216 1.05 35.78 -3.46
C LEU A 216 0.67 34.58 -4.32
N HIS A 217 1.63 33.75 -4.71
CA HIS A 217 1.30 32.47 -5.34
C HIS A 217 0.96 31.44 -4.27
N ARG A 218 0.28 30.37 -4.67
CA ARG A 218 0.02 29.24 -3.76
C ARG A 218 1.32 28.66 -3.25
N GLY A 219 1.44 28.51 -1.93
CA GLY A 219 2.63 28.06 -1.20
C GLY A 219 3.59 29.17 -0.77
N ASP A 220 3.39 30.43 -1.19
CA ASP A 220 4.16 31.57 -0.69
C ASP A 220 3.71 31.97 0.71
N VAL A 221 4.67 32.39 1.55
CA VAL A 221 4.42 32.86 2.92
C VAL A 221 5.17 34.16 3.18
N VAL A 222 4.47 35.20 3.63
CA VAL A 222 5.10 36.45 4.07
C VAL A 222 4.79 36.69 5.54
N VAL A 223 5.82 36.77 6.36
CA VAL A 223 5.75 37.02 7.79
C VAL A 223 6.31 38.41 8.11
N ARG A 224 5.59 39.20 8.92
CA ARG A 224 5.97 40.57 9.30
C ARG A 224 5.92 40.74 10.82
N ALA A 225 6.95 41.33 11.42
CA ALA A 225 6.94 41.79 12.81
C ALA A 225 7.90 42.98 12.99
N GLU A 226 7.48 44.05 13.68
CA GLU A 226 8.32 45.21 14.09
C GLU A 226 9.39 45.67 13.06
N GLY A 227 8.99 45.78 11.78
CA GLY A 227 9.87 46.25 10.70
C GLY A 227 10.72 45.16 10.01
N ILE A 228 10.68 43.91 10.50
CA ILE A 228 11.25 42.73 9.83
C ILE A 228 10.19 42.10 8.93
N VAL A 229 10.59 41.77 7.69
CA VAL A 229 9.77 41.02 6.74
C VAL A 229 10.55 39.79 6.29
N LEU A 230 10.01 38.61 6.54
CA LEU A 230 10.51 37.36 6.00
C LEU A 230 9.56 36.89 4.91
N SER A 231 10.09 36.62 3.72
CA SER A 231 9.32 36.10 2.59
C SER A 231 9.89 34.74 2.21
N ASP A 232 9.06 33.70 2.29
CA ASP A 232 9.33 32.38 1.72
C ASP A 232 8.54 32.29 0.41
N LEU A 233 9.20 32.52 -0.71
CA LEU A 233 8.58 32.61 -2.04
C LEU A 233 9.08 31.47 -2.93
N ILE A 234 8.15 30.84 -3.64
CA ILE A 234 8.48 29.83 -4.64
C ILE A 234 9.25 30.51 -5.78
N GLY A 235 10.53 30.16 -5.92
CA GLY A 235 11.44 30.72 -6.92
C GLY A 235 12.45 31.74 -6.41
N GLY A 236 12.54 31.95 -5.09
CA GLY A 236 13.54 32.80 -4.45
C GLY A 236 13.27 34.30 -4.61
N ALA A 237 13.66 35.07 -3.59
CA ALA A 237 13.73 36.52 -3.70
C ALA A 237 14.72 36.86 -4.84
N ALA A 238 14.21 37.57 -5.86
CA ALA A 238 15.06 38.23 -6.84
C ALA A 238 15.78 39.41 -6.18
#